data_AF-A0A424P0Z5-F1
#
_entry.id   AF-A0A424P0Z5-F1
#
_cell.length_a   1.000
_cell.length_b   1.000
_cell.length_c   1.000
_cell.angle_alpha   90.00
_cell.angle_beta   90.00
_cell.angle_gamma   90.00
#
_symmetry.space_group_name_H-M   'P 1'
#
loop_
_entity.id
_entity.type
_entity.pdbx_description
1 polymer ?
#
loop_
_entity_poly.entity_id
_entity_poly.type
_entity_poly.pdbx_seq_one_letter_code
_entity_poly.pdbx_strand_id
1 'polypeptide(L)'
;MLCWGSWANTQKLSSQKWPFQLFYWNYSFGILLITLIFGLTLGSNGDVGRSFIDDQSQAELFYMRSAFIGGVVFNFANLLLVIAIEISGMAIAFPIGIGIALVLGE
;
A
#
# COMPACT_ATOMS: atom_id res chain seq x y z
N MET A 1 -0.65 12.81 -2.13
CA MET A 1 -1.98 12.51 -2.71
C MET A 1 -2.01 12.40 -4.24
N LEU A 2 -1.01 12.89 -5.00
CA LEU A 2 -1.03 12.87 -6.48
C LEU A 2 -1.23 11.48 -7.12
N CYS A 3 -0.81 10.39 -6.45
CA CYS A 3 -0.97 9.02 -6.95
C CYS A 3 -2.03 8.20 -6.20
N TRP A 4 -2.78 8.79 -5.27
CA TRP A 4 -3.75 8.04 -4.47
C TRP A 4 -4.99 7.64 -5.29
N GLY A 5 -5.36 8.44 -6.30
CA GLY A 5 -6.50 8.13 -7.19
C GLY A 5 -6.12 7.33 -8.45
N SER A 6 -4.83 7.13 -8.73
CA SER A 6 -4.40 6.53 -9.99
C SER A 6 -4.76 5.05 -10.08
N TRP A 7 -4.78 4.33 -8.96
CA TRP A 7 -5.13 2.91 -8.91
C TRP A 7 -6.60 2.65 -9.28
N ALA A 8 -7.52 3.57 -8.94
CA ALA A 8 -8.93 3.45 -9.32
C ALA A 8 -9.10 3.59 -10.84
N ASN A 9 -8.34 4.49 -11.46
CA ASN A 9 -8.35 4.69 -12.91
C ASN A 9 -7.75 3.49 -13.66
N THR A 10 -6.64 2.94 -13.18
CA THR A 10 -6.02 1.75 -13.80
C THR A 10 -6.83 0.48 -13.56
N GLN A 11 -7.51 0.34 -12.42
CA GLN A 11 -8.48 -0.73 -12.17
C GLN A 11 -9.61 -0.66 -13.20
N LYS A 12 -10.19 0.52 -13.44
CA LYS A 12 -11.26 0.71 -14.44
C LYS A 12 -10.80 0.37 -15.87
N LEU A 13 -9.52 0.60 -16.17
CA LEU A 13 -8.90 0.19 -17.44
C LEU A 13 -8.74 -1.33 -17.55
N SER A 14 -8.46 -1.99 -16.42
CA SER A 14 -8.19 -3.43 -16.30
C SER A 14 -9.45 -4.29 -16.08
N SER A 15 -10.55 -3.70 -15.59
CA SER A 15 -11.70 -4.42 -15.02
C SER A 15 -12.50 -5.26 -16.02
N GLN A 16 -12.28 -5.07 -17.33
CA GLN A 16 -12.93 -5.85 -18.37
C GLN A 16 -12.44 -7.31 -18.45
N LYS A 17 -11.26 -7.63 -17.88
CA LYS A 17 -10.61 -8.95 -18.06
C LYS A 17 -9.93 -9.53 -16.82
N TRP A 18 -9.82 -8.79 -15.71
CA TRP A 18 -9.02 -9.21 -14.56
C TRP A 18 -9.73 -8.96 -13.22
N PRO A 19 -9.80 -9.96 -12.31
CA PRO A 19 -10.36 -9.80 -10.98
C PRO A 19 -9.68 -8.69 -10.17
N PHE A 20 -10.47 -7.94 -9.43
CA PHE A 20 -9.98 -6.76 -8.72
C PHE A 20 -8.97 -7.12 -7.60
N GLN A 21 -9.16 -8.25 -6.92
CA GLN A 21 -8.21 -8.77 -5.93
C GLN A 21 -6.83 -9.05 -6.55
N LEU A 22 -6.80 -9.67 -7.72
CA LEU A 22 -5.54 -9.98 -8.41
C LEU A 22 -4.85 -8.70 -8.92
N PHE A 23 -5.62 -7.70 -9.35
CA PHE A 23 -5.08 -6.38 -9.65
C PHE A 23 -4.43 -5.75 -8.40
N TYR A 24 -5.09 -5.85 -7.24
CA TYR A 24 -4.58 -5.31 -5.98
C TYR A 24 -3.29 -6.00 -5.50
N TRP A 25 -3.16 -7.31 -5.73
CA TRP A 25 -1.92 -8.05 -5.49
C TRP A 25 -0.77 -7.54 -6.36
N ASN A 26 -1.02 -7.38 -7.66
CA ASN A 26 -0.02 -6.83 -8.58
C ASN A 26 0.38 -5.40 -8.19
N TYR A 27 -0.59 -4.59 -7.76
CA TYR A 27 -0.36 -3.24 -7.27
C TYR A 27 0.52 -3.22 -6.02
N SER A 28 0.21 -4.08 -5.03
CA SER A 28 1.00 -4.20 -3.79
C SER A 28 2.45 -4.62 -4.07
N PHE A 29 2.64 -5.58 -4.99
CA PHE A 29 3.98 -5.99 -5.41
C PHE A 29 4.73 -4.87 -6.15
N GLY A 30 4.05 -4.12 -7.01
CA GLY A 30 4.60 -2.95 -7.69
C GLY A 30 5.07 -1.87 -6.72
N ILE A 31 4.29 -1.58 -5.67
CA ILE A 31 4.70 -0.65 -4.61
C ILE A 31 5.97 -1.17 -3.92
N LEU A 32 5.98 -2.44 -3.50
CA LEU A 32 7.15 -3.02 -2.83
C LEU A 32 8.42 -2.90 -3.68
N LEU A 33 8.31 -3.19 -4.98
CA LEU A 33 9.43 -3.12 -5.90
C LEU A 33 9.91 -1.67 -6.10
N ILE A 34 9.00 -0.71 -6.28
CA ILE A 34 9.34 0.71 -6.40
C ILE A 34 9.98 1.24 -5.11
N THR A 35 9.44 0.87 -3.94
CA THR A 35 10.01 1.24 -2.64
C THR A 35 11.43 0.69 -2.49
N LEU A 36 11.68 -0.57 -2.88
CA LEU A 36 13.01 -1.16 -2.84
C LEU A 36 13.98 -0.45 -3.80
N ILE A 37 13.56 -0.20 -5.04
CA ILE A 37 14.37 0.54 -6.02
C ILE A 37 14.71 1.92 -5.46
N PHE A 38 13.74 2.67 -4.97
CA PHE A 38 13.98 4.02 -4.44
C PHE A 38 14.84 4.01 -3.17
N GLY A 39 14.64 3.05 -2.26
CA GLY A 39 15.49 2.90 -1.09
C GLY A 39 16.95 2.62 -1.45
N LEU A 40 17.20 1.69 -2.38
CA LEU A 40 18.56 1.32 -2.81
C LEU A 40 19.20 2.31 -3.79
N THR A 41 18.42 3.18 -4.42
CA THR A 41 18.93 4.19 -5.36
C THR A 41 18.93 5.57 -4.72
N LEU A 42 17.82 6.31 -4.82
CA LEU A 42 17.68 7.67 -4.30
C LEU A 42 17.91 7.77 -2.79
N GLY A 43 17.56 6.73 -2.02
CA GLY A 43 17.76 6.66 -0.58
C GLY A 43 19.15 6.19 -0.14
N SER A 44 20.02 5.79 -1.07
CA SER A 44 21.37 5.30 -0.74
C SER A 44 22.50 6.00 -1.51
N ASN A 45 22.19 6.78 -2.55
CA ASN A 45 23.16 7.54 -3.32
C ASN A 45 23.01 9.04 -3.00
N GLY A 46 23.82 9.53 -2.07
CA GLY A 46 23.88 10.94 -1.70
C GLY A 46 25.04 11.23 -0.75
N ASP A 47 25.48 12.49 -0.72
CA ASP A 47 26.62 12.92 0.12
C ASP A 47 26.20 13.20 1.59
N VAL A 48 24.90 13.24 1.87
CA VAL A 48 24.32 13.60 3.17
C VAL A 48 23.31 12.55 3.61
N GLY A 49 23.42 12.09 4.86
CA GLY A 49 22.55 11.05 5.43
C GLY A 49 23.24 9.69 5.53
N ARG A 50 22.49 8.68 6.00
CA ARG A 50 22.93 7.28 6.02
C ARG A 50 22.28 6.53 4.88
N SER A 51 22.95 5.48 4.39
CA SER A 51 22.38 4.63 3.36
C SER A 51 21.20 3.82 3.91
N PHE A 52 20.28 3.42 3.03
CA PHE A 52 19.12 2.61 3.42
C PHE A 52 19.51 1.30 4.13
N ILE A 53 20.60 0.66 3.70
CA ILE A 53 21.08 -0.59 4.31
C ILE A 53 21.61 -0.37 5.72
N ASP A 54 22.36 0.72 5.95
CA ASP A 54 22.87 1.06 7.28
C ASP A 54 21.71 1.36 8.23
N ASP A 55 20.71 2.11 7.78
CA ASP A 55 19.50 2.41 8.56
C ASP A 55 18.66 1.16 8.89
N GLN A 56 18.62 0.18 7.98
CA GLN A 56 17.97 -1.09 8.25
C GLN A 56 18.76 -1.96 9.25
N SER A 57 20.10 -1.92 9.19
CA SER A 57 20.97 -2.75 10.04
C SER A 57 20.94 -2.36 11.52
N GLN A 58 20.74 -1.08 11.80
CA GLN A 58 20.63 -0.53 13.16
C GLN A 58 19.21 -0.63 13.74
N ALA A 59 18.20 -0.94 12.92
CA ALA A 59 16.83 -1.02 13.37
C ALA A 59 16.64 -2.19 14.33
N GLU A 60 15.98 -1.97 15.47
CA GLU A 60 15.71 -3.07 16.39
C GLU A 60 14.70 -4.05 15.77
N LEU A 61 14.99 -5.34 15.95
CA LEU A 61 14.14 -6.41 15.42
C LEU A 61 12.69 -6.34 15.93
N PHE A 62 12.48 -5.84 17.14
CA PHE A 62 11.15 -5.65 17.71
C PHE A 62 10.31 -4.68 16.87
N TYR A 63 10.81 -3.50 16.57
CA TYR A 63 10.11 -2.51 15.75
C TYR A 63 9.94 -2.98 14.31
N MET A 64 10.95 -3.66 13.73
CA MET A 64 10.82 -4.25 12.39
C MET A 64 9.70 -5.28 12.32
N ARG A 65 9.59 -6.17 13.31
CA ARG A 65 8.50 -7.16 13.38
C ARG A 65 7.14 -6.49 13.58
N SER A 66 7.06 -5.48 14.44
CA SER A 66 5.83 -4.72 14.66
C SER A 66 5.36 -4.04 13.37
N ALA A 67 6.27 -3.38 12.64
CA ALA A 67 5.97 -2.74 11.37
C ALA A 67 5.53 -3.76 10.31
N PHE A 68 6.19 -4.93 10.25
CA PHE A 68 5.80 -6.01 9.35
C PHE A 68 4.39 -6.55 9.64
N ILE A 69 4.08 -6.85 10.91
CA ILE A 69 2.75 -7.33 11.32
C ILE A 69 1.69 -6.26 11.03
N GLY A 70 1.97 -5.00 11.36
CA GLY A 70 1.10 -3.87 11.01
C GLY A 70 0.83 -3.78 9.50
N GLY A 71 1.87 -3.95 8.68
CA GLY A 71 1.76 -4.00 7.23
C GLY A 71 0.89 -5.17 6.74
N VAL A 72 1.03 -6.37 7.32
CA VAL A 72 0.19 -7.53 6.98
C VAL A 72 -1.27 -7.28 7.30
N VAL A 73 -1.57 -6.77 8.51
CA VAL A 73 -2.94 -6.45 8.93
C VAL A 73 -3.53 -5.36 8.04
N PHE A 74 -2.77 -4.32 7.73
CA PHE A 74 -3.20 -3.24 6.85
C PHE A 74 -3.47 -3.72 5.43
N ASN A 75 -2.63 -4.61 4.87
CA ASN A 75 -2.85 -5.18 3.55
C ASN A 75 -4.11 -6.06 3.53
N PHE A 76 -4.36 -6.83 4.59
CA PHE A 76 -5.57 -7.63 4.73
C PHE A 76 -6.83 -6.76 4.79
N ALA A 77 -6.81 -5.67 5.56
CA ALA A 77 -7.91 -4.70 5.61
C ALA A 77 -8.19 -4.09 4.22
N ASN A 78 -7.15 -3.76 3.45
CA ASN A 78 -7.33 -3.28 2.09
C ASN A 78 -7.90 -4.34 1.14
N LEU A 79 -7.53 -5.61 1.29
CA LEU A 79 -8.13 -6.69 0.50
C LEU A 79 -9.63 -6.83 0.79
N LEU A 80 -10.03 -6.73 2.07
CA LEU A 80 -11.44 -6.71 2.46
C LEU A 80 -12.18 -5.50 1.87
N LEU A 81 -11.54 -4.33 1.84
CA LEU A 81 -12.10 -3.15 1.19
C LEU A 81 -12.29 -3.36 -0.32
N VAL A 82 -11.31 -3.96 -1.00
CA VAL A 82 -11.38 -4.31 -2.42
C VAL A 82 -12.56 -5.25 -2.70
N ILE A 83 -12.76 -6.27 -1.86
CA ILE A 83 -13.90 -7.18 -1.93
C ILE A 83 -15.22 -6.43 -1.71
N ALA A 84 -15.29 -5.56 -0.71
CA ALA A 84 -16.49 -4.76 -0.43
C ALA A 84 -16.84 -3.82 -1.60
N ILE A 85 -15.83 -3.22 -2.25
CA ILE A 85 -15.99 -2.38 -3.44
C ILE A 85 -16.53 -3.22 -4.61
N GLU A 86 -16.05 -4.44 -4.80
CA GLU A 86 -16.55 -5.32 -5.87
C GLU A 86 -18.03 -5.70 -5.66
N ILE A 87 -18.44 -5.95 -4.41
CA ILE A 87 -19.81 -6.35 -4.08
C ILE A 87 -20.78 -5.16 -4.10
N SER A 88 -20.42 -4.05 -3.47
CA SER A 88 -21.33 -2.92 -3.20
C SER A 88 -21.08 -1.68 -4.06
N GLY A 89 -19.98 -1.66 -4.83
CA GLY A 89 -19.54 -0.51 -5.60
C GLY A 89 -18.72 0.49 -4.79
N MET A 90 -17.86 1.22 -5.49
CA MET A 90 -16.91 2.19 -4.90
C MET A 90 -17.60 3.31 -4.12
N ALA A 91 -18.78 3.75 -4.57
CA ALA A 91 -19.54 4.82 -3.91
C ALA A 91 -20.05 4.45 -2.51
N ILE A 92 -20.23 3.16 -2.23
CA ILE A 92 -20.76 2.67 -0.94
C ILE A 92 -19.62 2.16 -0.06
N ALA A 93 -18.76 1.29 -0.58
CA ALA A 93 -17.70 0.68 0.20
C ALA A 93 -16.63 1.68 0.68
N PHE A 94 -16.29 2.69 -0.12
CA PHE A 94 -15.20 3.62 0.21
C PHE A 94 -15.54 4.56 1.37
N PRO A 95 -16.70 5.25 1.41
CA PRO A 95 -17.09 6.06 2.57
C PRO A 95 -17.28 5.24 3.85
N ILE A 96 -17.77 4.00 3.74
CA ILE A 96 -17.98 3.13 4.90
C ILE A 96 -16.64 2.61 5.43
N GLY A 97 -15.77 2.11 4.56
CA GLY A 97 -14.49 1.53 4.98
C GLY A 97 -13.48 2.59 5.43
N ILE A 98 -13.19 3.56 4.57
CA ILE A 98 -12.16 4.58 4.83
C ILE A 98 -12.76 5.84 5.47
N GLY A 99 -13.94 6.27 5.01
CA GLY A 99 -14.54 7.52 5.50
C GLY A 99 -14.91 7.46 6.98
N ILE A 100 -15.45 6.33 7.48
CA ILE A 100 -15.75 6.16 8.90
C ILE A 100 -14.47 6.09 9.73
N ALA A 101 -13.43 5.39 9.26
CA ALA A 101 -12.15 5.32 9.94
C ALA A 101 -11.51 6.72 10.11
N LEU A 102 -11.52 7.53 9.05
CA LEU A 102 -10.99 8.91 9.09
C LEU A 102 -11.76 9.83 10.06
N VAL A 103 -13.06 9.61 10.26
CA VAL A 103 -13.89 10.44 11.16
C VAL A 103 -13.79 9.97 12.61
N LEU A 104 -13.74 8.65 12.85
CA LEU A 104 -13.62 8.08 14.20
C LEU A 104 -12.21 8.15 14.77
N GLY A 105 -11.22 8.51 13.96
CA GLY A 105 -9.83 8.69 14.34
C GLY A 105 -8.99 7.48 13.98
N GLU A 106 -8.00 7.73 13.11
CA GLU A 106 -6.75 6.96 13.11
C GLU A 106 -5.78 7.53 14.16
#